data_AF-A0A2T9ZRX6-F1
#
_entry.id   AF-A0A2T9ZRX6-F1
#
_cell.length_a   1.000
_cell.length_b   1.000
_cell.length_c   1.000
_cell.angle_alpha   90.00
_cell.angle_beta   90.00
_cell.angle_gamma   90.00
#
_symmetry.space_group_name_H-M   'P 1'
#
loop_
_entity.id
_entity.type
_entity.pdbx_description
1 polymer ?
#
loop_
_entity_poly.entity_id
_entity_poly.type
_entity_poly.pdbx_seq_one_letter_code
_entity_poly.pdbx_strand_id
1 'polypeptide(L)' 'PKGQVCQLWMEDEQGHLHPLGLLPHDGSMQMDLPITLSDQHRFKVSIEQMDQLPKQKPSNEIVFEGSLTEI' A
#
# COMPACT_ATOMS: atom_id res chain seq x y z
N PRO A 1 -3.35 11.67 -11.64
CA PRO A 1 -3.66 11.84 -13.09
C PRO A 1 -4.83 10.94 -13.50
N LYS A 2 -5.51 11.19 -14.63
CA LYS A 2 -6.59 10.29 -15.09
C LYS A 2 -6.03 8.87 -15.29
N GLY A 3 -6.68 7.87 -14.72
CA GLY A 3 -6.30 6.45 -14.81
C GLY A 3 -5.24 6.00 -13.81
N GLN A 4 -4.71 6.90 -12.97
CA GLN A 4 -3.74 6.56 -11.93
C GLN A 4 -4.39 6.51 -10.55
N VAL A 5 -3.98 5.55 -9.75
CA VAL A 5 -4.46 5.30 -8.38
C VAL A 5 -3.28 5.10 -7.44
N CYS A 6 -3.47 5.44 -6.17
CA CYS A 6 -2.51 5.15 -5.12
C CYS A 6 -2.78 3.74 -4.59
N GLN A 7 -1.83 2.82 -4.72
CA GLN A 7 -1.91 1.48 -4.15
C GLN A 7 -1.12 1.45 -2.85
N LEU A 8 -1.78 1.03 -1.76
CA LEU A 8 -1.14 0.74 -0.49
C LEU A 8 -0.59 -0.68 -0.49
N TRP A 9 0.64 -0.79 0.00
CA TRP A 9 1.37 -2.03 0.21
C TRP A 9 1.83 -2.11 1.65
N MET A 10 2.00 -3.34 2.11
CA MET A 10 2.71 -3.63 3.35
C MET A 10 3.87 -4.55 3.07
N GLU A 11 5.04 -4.13 3.53
CA GLU A 11 6.24 -4.94 3.61
C GLU A 11 6.22 -5.73 4.92
N ASP A 12 6.28 -7.06 4.81
CA ASP A 12 6.44 -7.95 5.95
C ASP A 12 7.89 -8.02 6.44
N GLU A 13 8.11 -8.73 7.56
CA GLU A 13 9.44 -8.91 8.18
C GLU A 13 10.45 -9.63 7.27
N GLN A 14 9.99 -10.31 6.21
CA GLN A 14 10.82 -10.97 5.20
C GLN A 14 11.11 -10.07 4.00
N GLY A 15 10.56 -8.86 3.97
CA GLY A 15 10.70 -7.90 2.87
C GLY A 15 9.73 -8.14 1.71
N HIS A 16 8.71 -9.00 1.87
CA HIS A 16 7.70 -9.21 0.83
C HIS A 16 6.62 -8.13 0.89
N LEU A 17 6.26 -7.61 -0.29
CA LEU A 17 5.21 -6.61 -0.43
C LEU A 17 3.86 -7.25 -0.73
N HIS A 18 2.91 -7.00 0.17
CA HIS A 18 1.52 -7.45 0.06
C HIS A 18 0.62 -6.27 -0.30
N PRO A 19 -0.21 -6.36 -1.35
CA PRO A 19 -1.16 -5.31 -1.68
C PRO A 19 -2.28 -5.28 -0.63
N LEU A 20 -2.52 -4.11 -0.03
CA LEU A 20 -3.57 -3.94 0.98
C LEU A 20 -4.85 -3.32 0.41
N GLY A 21 -4.73 -2.37 -0.52
CA GLY A 21 -5.89 -1.71 -1.12
C GLY A 21 -5.53 -0.43 -1.88
N LEU A 22 -6.54 0.18 -2.49
CA LEU A 22 -6.41 1.45 -3.18
C LEU A 22 -6.78 2.59 -2.25
N LEU A 23 -5.90 3.58 -2.13
CA LEU A 23 -6.18 4.80 -1.37
C LEU A 23 -7.06 5.72 -2.22
N PRO A 24 -8.07 6.37 -1.61
CA PRO A 24 -8.86 7.38 -2.30
C PRO A 24 -7.99 8.60 -2.64
N HIS A 25 -8.45 9.38 -3.61
CA HIS A 25 -7.74 10.61 -3.99
C HIS A 25 -7.73 11.63 -2.84
N ASP A 26 -8.80 11.63 -2.04
CA ASP A 26 -9.06 12.53 -0.93
C ASP A 26 -9.85 11.82 0.18
N GLY A 27 -9.74 12.36 1.40
CA GLY A 27 -10.44 11.84 2.57
C GLY A 27 -9.68 10.76 3.33
N SER A 28 -10.43 9.85 3.95
CA SER A 28 -9.91 8.75 4.75
C SER A 28 -10.51 7.42 4.30
N MET A 29 -9.78 6.34 4.52
CA MET A 29 -10.22 4.98 4.25
C MET A 29 -9.91 4.11 5.46
N GLN A 30 -10.85 3.23 5.80
CA GLN A 30 -10.65 2.17 6.77
C GLN A 30 -10.52 0.85 6.03
N MET A 31 -9.57 0.01 6.42
CA MET A 31 -9.31 -1.28 5.80
C MET A 31 -9.18 -2.35 6.88
N ASP A 32 -9.75 -3.52 6.60
CA ASP A 32 -9.56 -4.71 7.42
C ASP A 32 -8.25 -5.39 6.99
N LEU A 33 -7.24 -5.36 7.87
CA LEU A 33 -5.95 -5.96 7.59
C LEU A 33 -5.94 -7.43 8.08
N PRO A 34 -5.61 -8.40 7.22
CA PRO A 34 -5.77 -9.83 7.51
C PRO A 34 -4.71 -10.42 8.47
N ILE A 35 -3.99 -9.59 9.23
CA ILE A 35 -2.76 -9.97 9.94
C ILE A 35 -2.62 -9.26 11.28
N THR A 36 -1.87 -9.88 12.19
CA THR A 36 -1.26 -9.21 13.33
C THR A 36 -0.26 -8.18 12.85
N LEU A 37 -0.65 -6.91 12.91
CA LEU A 37 0.25 -5.79 12.70
C LEU A 37 1.30 -5.78 13.80
N SER A 38 2.55 -5.57 13.40
CA SER A 38 3.68 -5.36 14.29
C SER A 38 4.40 -4.09 13.85
N ASP A 39 5.13 -3.47 14.78
CA ASP A 39 5.93 -2.26 14.54
C ASP A 39 7.05 -2.49 13.51
N GLN A 40 7.30 -3.75 13.12
CA GLN A 40 8.28 -4.13 12.10
C GLN A 40 7.74 -4.01 10.68
N HIS A 41 6.41 -3.94 10.50
CA HIS A 41 5.83 -3.78 9.19
C HIS A 41 6.06 -2.36 8.65
N ARG A 42 6.34 -2.27 7.34
CA ARG A 42 6.47 -0.98 6.65
C ARG A 42 5.37 -0.82 5.65
N PHE A 43 4.74 0.35 5.62
CA PHE A 43 3.72 0.69 4.67
C PHE A 43 4.34 1.49 3.53
N LYS A 44 4.00 1.13 2.30
CA LYS A 44 4.47 1.82 1.10
C LYS A 44 3.30 2.21 0.23
N VAL A 45 3.41 3.35 -0.45
CA VAL A 45 2.43 3.78 -1.45
C VAL A 45 3.12 3.88 -2.79
N SER A 46 2.53 3.25 -3.81
CA SER A 46 2.94 3.44 -5.20
C SER A 46 1.83 4.09 -6.02
N ILE A 47 2.22 4.70 -7.13
CA ILE A 47 1.28 5.18 -8.14
C ILE A 47 1.16 4.09 -9.22
N GLU A 48 -0.07 3.61 -9.44
CA GLU A 48 -0.37 2.52 -10.36
C GLU A 48 -1.38 2.92 -11.41
N GLN A 49 -1.32 2.28 -12.58
CA GLN A 49 -2.37 2.39 -13.59
C GLN A 49 -3.53 1.47 -13.24
N MET A 50 -4.75 2.01 -13.22
CA MET A 50 -5.95 1.29 -12.80
C MET A 50 -6.26 0.06 -13.67
N ASP A 51 -5.92 0.10 -14.95
CA ASP A 51 -6.09 -0.99 -15.92
C ASP A 51 -5.05 -2.12 -15.79
N GLN A 52 -4.04 -1.95 -14.93
CA GLN A 52 -2.99 -2.93 -14.67
C GLN A 52 -3.16 -3.65 -13.33
N LEU A 53 -4.25 -3.40 -12.60
CA LEU A 53 -4.54 -4.03 -11.32
C LEU A 53 -5.37 -5.32 -11.49
N PRO A 54 -5.24 -6.31 -10.59
CA PRO A 54 -4.37 -6.32 -9.41
C PRO A 54 -2.91 -6.59 -9.78
N LYS A 55 -1.98 -5.97 -9.05
CA LYS A 55 -0.54 -6.19 -9.19
C LYS A 55 0.01 -7.03 -8.04
N GLN A 56 0.99 -7.87 -8.36
CA GLN A 56 1.76 -8.63 -7.37
C GLN A 56 2.95 -7.84 -6.80
N LYS A 57 3.38 -6.77 -7.48
CA LYS A 57 4.47 -5.90 -7.04
C LYS A 57 4.26 -4.46 -7.54
N PRO A 58 4.79 -3.45 -6.83
CA PRO A 58 4.72 -2.06 -7.27
C PRO A 58 5.39 -1.84 -8.63
N SER A 59 4.98 -0.79 -9.35
CA SER A 59 5.57 -0.30 -10.60
C SER A 59 7.01 0.26 -10.48
N ASN A 60 7.70 0.00 -9.36
CA ASN A 60 8.94 0.59 -8.86
C ASN A 60 8.84 2.03 -8.31
N GLU A 61 7.85 2.83 -8.69
CA GLU A 61 7.69 4.18 -8.12
C GLU A 61 6.99 4.12 -6.76
N ILE A 62 7.78 4.15 -5.69
CA ILE A 62 7.29 4.34 -4.32
C ILE A 62 7.31 5.83 -4.00
N VAL A 63 6.15 6.40 -3.70
CA VAL A 63 5.99 7.84 -3.39
C VAL A 63 5.89 8.10 -1.89
N PHE A 64 5.71 7.05 -1.09
CA PHE A 64 5.69 7.13 0.37
C PHE A 64 6.18 5.82 0.98
N GLU A 65 6.90 5.92 2.10
CA GLU A 65 7.31 4.81 2.94
C GLU A 65 7.22 5.25 4.40
N GLY A 66 6.55 4.46 5.25
CA GLY A 66 6.32 4.80 6.66
C GLY A 66 6.12 3.57 7.53
N SER A 67 6.28 3.74 8.84
CA SER A 67 6.00 2.72 9.85
C SER A 67 4.64 2.95 10.49
N LEU A 68 4.11 1.93 11.14
CA LEU A 68 2.96 2.09 12.02
C LEU A 68 3.34 3.02 13.18
N THR A 69 2.47 3.98 13.50
CA THR A 69 2.72 4.92 14.59
C THR A 69 2.00 4.54 15.87
N GLU A 70 0.77 4.03 15.76
CA GLU A 70 -0.12 3.69 16.89
C GLU A 70 -1.07 2.54 16.49
N ILE A 71 -1.50 1.72 17.46
CA ILE A 71 -2.52 0.65 17.34
C ILE A 71 -3.69 0.97 18.25
#